data_AF-A0A815N0J2-F1
#
_entry.id   AF-A0A815N0J2-F1
#
_cell.length_a   1.000
_cell.length_b   1.000
_cell.length_c   1.000
_cell.angle_alpha   90.00
_cell.angle_beta   90.00
_cell.angle_gamma   90.00
#
_symmetry.space_group_name_H-M   'P 1'
#
loop_
_entity.id
_entity.type
_entity.pdbx_description
1 polymer ?
#
loop_
_entity_poly.entity_id
_entity_poly.type
_entity_poly.pdbx_seq_one_letter_code
_entity_poly.pdbx_strand_id
1 'polypeptide(L)'
;MLIQCKYNGFTCTAADFLTFISPSYGLCYTFNAKVKNRTARYLNENGGYGKLELRLYTHTHQYVPFLTDSVGMVGMIHDNAQMPLIDIAGLPFGPGRKHKLCFTKRSYSILSSPYSRCTDQVSFAMQTLFNSSGNPDYGYSKLTCVTLCMQTYT
;
A
#
# COMPACT_ATOMS: atom_id res chain seq x y z
N MET A 1 -14.71 9.47 -0.14
CA MET A 1 -14.56 8.09 0.41
C MET A 1 -14.20 8.07 1.89
N LEU A 2 -13.26 8.92 2.36
CA LEU A 2 -12.86 8.97 3.78
C LEU A 2 -13.87 9.77 4.62
N ILE A 3 -14.50 9.14 5.62
CA ILE A 3 -15.36 9.82 6.61
C ILE A 3 -14.55 10.21 7.84
N GLN A 4 -13.73 9.29 8.35
CA GLN A 4 -12.95 9.50 9.57
C GLN A 4 -11.61 8.78 9.46
N CYS A 5 -10.55 9.43 9.92
CA CYS A 5 -9.22 8.87 10.03
C CYS A 5 -8.63 9.22 11.40
N LYS A 6 -8.18 8.21 12.14
CA LYS A 6 -7.38 8.39 13.35
C LYS A 6 -6.15 7.49 13.30
N TYR A 7 -4.99 8.06 13.55
CA TYR A 7 -3.75 7.32 13.74
C TYR A 7 -3.23 7.59 15.15
N ASN A 8 -3.14 6.55 15.98
CA ASN A 8 -2.73 6.65 17.39
C ASN A 8 -3.53 7.69 18.20
N GLY A 9 -4.81 7.86 17.89
CA GLY A 9 -5.69 8.84 18.52
C GLY A 9 -5.66 10.24 17.89
N PHE A 10 -4.66 10.56 17.08
CA PHE A 10 -4.58 11.82 16.35
C PHE A 10 -5.39 11.78 15.06
N THR A 11 -6.09 12.87 14.76
CA THR A 11 -6.83 13.02 13.52
C THR A 11 -5.87 13.06 12.33
N CYS A 12 -6.16 12.26 11.31
CA CYS A 12 -5.51 12.34 9.99
C CYS A 12 -6.52 12.80 8.94
N THR A 13 -6.02 13.30 7.81
CA THR A 13 -6.84 13.82 6.72
C THR A 13 -6.49 13.16 5.38
N ALA A 14 -7.23 13.48 4.32
CA ALA A 14 -6.92 12.98 2.98
C ALA A 14 -5.50 13.36 2.50
N ALA A 15 -4.91 14.44 3.02
CA ALA A 15 -3.53 14.85 2.71
C ALA A 15 -2.46 13.90 3.29
N ASP A 16 -2.84 13.01 4.21
CA ASP A 16 -1.95 11.99 4.76
C ASP A 16 -1.83 10.73 3.89
N PHE A 17 -2.54 10.71 2.77
CA PHE A 17 -2.57 9.58 1.85
C PHE A 17 -1.92 9.96 0.52
N LEU A 18 -1.08 9.07 -0.01
CA LEU A 18 -0.70 9.11 -1.41
C LEU A 18 -1.77 8.42 -2.25
N THR A 19 -2.01 8.94 -3.45
CA THR A 19 -2.95 8.36 -4.39
C THR A 19 -2.22 7.65 -5.51
N PHE A 20 -2.76 6.53 -5.95
CA PHE A 20 -2.35 5.86 -7.17
C PHE A 20 -3.58 5.19 -7.81
N ILE A 21 -3.50 4.88 -9.09
CA ILE A 21 -4.60 4.24 -9.81
C ILE A 21 -4.24 2.76 -10.02
N SER A 22 -5.07 1.88 -9.50
CA SER A 22 -5.06 0.45 -9.84
C SER A 22 -5.90 0.22 -11.10
N PRO A 23 -5.40 -0.54 -12.08
CA PRO A 23 -6.19 -0.94 -13.25
C PRO A 23 -7.46 -1.74 -12.89
N SER A 24 -7.40 -2.56 -11.82
CA SER A 24 -8.51 -3.44 -11.43
C SER A 24 -9.49 -2.75 -10.47
N TYR A 25 -9.00 -1.88 -9.58
CA TYR A 25 -9.80 -1.31 -8.48
C TYR A 25 -9.98 0.20 -8.55
N GLY A 26 -9.37 0.88 -9.52
CA GLY A 26 -9.45 2.33 -9.67
C GLY A 26 -8.64 3.08 -8.62
N LEU A 27 -9.20 4.16 -8.07
CA LEU A 27 -8.48 5.11 -7.23
C LEU A 27 -8.15 4.51 -5.85
N CYS A 28 -6.86 4.34 -5.59
CA CYS A 28 -6.33 3.76 -4.37
C CYS A 28 -5.62 4.83 -3.51
N TYR A 29 -5.62 4.61 -2.19
CA TYR A 29 -5.06 5.53 -1.20
C TYR A 29 -4.12 4.79 -0.26
N THR A 30 -2.86 5.23 -0.17
CA THR A 30 -1.83 4.63 0.68
C THR A 30 -1.53 5.55 1.85
N PHE A 31 -1.86 5.10 3.06
CA PHE A 31 -1.48 5.80 4.28
C PHE A 31 0.00 5.59 4.57
N ASN A 32 0.72 6.64 4.97
CA ASN A 32 2.10 6.55 5.48
C ASN A 32 3.11 5.96 4.48
N ALA A 33 2.91 6.10 3.17
CA ALA A 33 3.91 5.72 2.19
C ALA A 33 5.21 6.54 2.37
N LYS A 34 6.36 5.92 2.10
CA LYS A 34 7.66 6.62 2.14
C LYS A 34 7.75 7.58 0.96
N VAL A 35 7.94 8.87 1.23
CA VAL A 35 8.08 9.93 0.22
C VAL A 35 9.37 10.68 0.48
N LYS A 36 10.04 11.14 -0.57
CA LYS A 36 11.19 12.04 -0.44
C LYS A 36 10.77 13.27 0.37
N ASN A 37 11.54 13.62 1.40
CA ASN A 37 11.30 14.74 2.31
C ASN A 37 10.08 14.62 3.26
N ARG A 38 9.48 13.44 3.40
CA ARG A 38 8.45 13.18 4.43
C ARG A 38 8.88 12.04 5.34
N THR A 39 8.89 12.27 6.65
CA THR A 39 9.16 11.22 7.62
C THR A 39 7.96 10.27 7.71
N ALA A 40 8.23 8.98 7.66
CA ALA A 40 7.22 7.97 7.95
C ALA A 40 6.86 8.04 9.44
N ARG A 41 5.57 7.89 9.74
CA ARG A 41 5.04 7.81 11.11
C ARG A 41 5.36 6.43 11.67
N TYR A 42 5.97 6.36 12.85
CA TYR A 42 6.35 5.09 13.49
C TYR A 42 5.56 4.83 14.78
N LEU A 43 5.53 3.55 15.18
CA LEU A 43 4.78 3.04 16.33
C LEU A 43 5.29 3.62 17.67
N ASN A 44 6.56 4.03 17.71
CA ASN A 44 7.26 4.39 18.94
C ASN A 44 7.00 5.82 19.44
N GLU A 45 6.16 6.61 18.78
CA GLU A 45 5.85 7.97 19.26
C GLU A 45 5.20 7.95 20.66
N ASN A 46 4.45 6.88 21.00
CA ASN A 46 3.68 6.78 22.26
C ASN A 46 3.83 5.43 23.02
N GLY A 47 4.84 4.61 22.73
CA GLY A 47 5.14 3.39 23.50
C GLY A 47 4.12 2.23 23.42
N GLY A 48 3.22 2.22 22.42
CA GLY A 48 2.17 1.22 22.24
C GLY A 48 2.07 0.66 20.82
N TYR A 49 1.10 -0.25 20.59
CA TYR A 49 0.79 -0.73 19.23
C TYR A 49 0.21 0.42 18.40
N GLY A 50 0.82 0.70 17.25
CA GLY A 50 0.26 1.67 16.32
C GLY A 50 -1.08 1.21 15.77
N LYS A 51 -2.04 2.13 15.74
CA LYS A 51 -3.43 1.86 15.39
C LYS A 51 -3.91 2.89 14.38
N LEU A 52 -4.28 2.40 13.20
CA LEU A 52 -4.99 3.16 12.18
C LEU A 52 -6.48 2.79 12.23
N GLU A 53 -7.34 3.78 12.45
CA GLU A 53 -8.79 3.64 12.42
C GLU A 53 -9.35 4.45 11.27
N LEU A 54 -10.02 3.75 10.36
CA LEU A 54 -10.66 4.34 9.19
C LEU A 54 -12.16 4.08 9.24
N ARG A 55 -12.95 5.13 8.95
CA ARG A 55 -14.35 5.00 8.57
C ARG A 55 -14.48 5.43 7.13
N LEU A 56 -14.90 4.51 6.28
CA LEU A 56 -14.95 4.70 4.84
C LEU A 56 -16.40 4.61 4.36
N TYR A 57 -16.71 5.38 3.32
CA TYR A 57 -18.00 5.34 2.62
C TYR A 57 -17.81 4.74 1.24
N THR A 58 -18.34 3.52 1.07
CA THR A 58 -18.49 2.85 -0.22
C THR A 58 -19.71 3.45 -0.93
N HIS A 59 -19.50 4.28 -1.95
CA HIS A 59 -20.58 4.95 -2.70
C HIS A 59 -21.31 3.91 -3.57
N THR A 60 -22.21 3.13 -2.97
CA THR A 60 -22.86 1.98 -3.63
C THR A 60 -23.67 2.37 -4.87
N HIS A 61 -24.10 3.63 -4.99
CA HIS A 61 -24.84 4.16 -6.14
C HIS A 61 -23.94 4.52 -7.35
N GLN A 62 -22.62 4.56 -7.19
CA GLN A 62 -21.66 4.83 -8.27
C GLN A 62 -21.11 3.54 -8.90
N TYR A 63 -21.67 2.39 -8.51
CA TYR A 63 -21.29 1.10 -9.08
C TYR A 63 -21.77 0.99 -10.52
N VAL A 64 -20.87 0.58 -11.42
CA VAL A 64 -21.19 0.34 -12.82
C VAL A 64 -21.68 -1.11 -12.95
N PRO A 65 -22.97 -1.33 -13.28
CA PRO A 65 -23.49 -2.67 -13.50
C PRO A 65 -22.65 -3.41 -14.55
N PHE A 66 -22.49 -4.74 -14.42
CA PHE A 66 -21.74 -5.63 -15.34
C PHE A 66 -20.21 -5.53 -15.34
N LEU A 67 -19.60 -4.48 -14.76
CA LEU A 67 -18.14 -4.37 -14.59
C LEU A 67 -17.65 -4.72 -13.18
N THR A 68 -18.55 -4.67 -12.19
CA THR A 68 -18.20 -4.83 -10.78
C THR A 68 -19.16 -5.82 -10.12
N ASP A 69 -18.64 -7.02 -9.80
CA ASP A 69 -19.46 -8.14 -9.30
C ASP A 69 -19.79 -8.05 -7.81
N SER A 70 -19.13 -7.17 -7.06
CA SER A 70 -19.33 -7.06 -5.61
C SER A 70 -19.09 -5.66 -5.08
N VAL A 71 -19.86 -5.29 -4.05
CA VAL A 71 -19.69 -4.03 -3.32
C VAL A 71 -18.74 -4.25 -2.16
N GLY A 72 -17.65 -3.50 -2.14
CA GLY A 72 -16.64 -3.62 -1.09
C GLY A 72 -15.46 -2.68 -1.29
N MET A 73 -14.44 -2.91 -0.48
CA MET A 73 -13.14 -2.27 -0.61
C MET A 73 -12.06 -3.34 -0.57
N VAL A 74 -10.98 -3.13 -1.30
CA VAL A 74 -9.81 -4.01 -1.22
C VAL A 74 -8.70 -3.23 -0.53
N GLY A 75 -8.03 -3.88 0.43
CA GLY A 75 -6.95 -3.25 1.18
C GLY A 75 -5.83 -4.23 1.47
N MET A 76 -4.62 -3.71 1.68
CA MET A 76 -3.45 -4.49 2.03
C MET A 76 -2.59 -3.73 3.04
N ILE A 77 -1.80 -4.48 3.82
CA ILE A 77 -0.79 -3.93 4.71
C ILE A 77 0.56 -4.27 4.10
N HIS A 78 1.42 -3.28 3.90
CA HIS A 78 2.76 -3.45 3.35
C HIS A 78 3.77 -2.51 4.03
N ASP A 79 5.06 -2.73 3.78
CA ASP A 79 6.11 -1.82 4.28
C ASP A 79 6.01 -0.46 3.57
N ASN A 80 6.30 0.62 4.29
CA ASN A 80 6.24 2.00 3.82
C ASN A 80 7.08 2.22 2.54
N ALA A 81 8.21 1.53 2.43
CA ALA A 81 9.12 1.62 1.28
C ALA A 81 8.80 0.59 0.18
N GLN A 82 7.74 -0.18 0.29
CA GLN A 82 7.33 -1.16 -0.72
C GLN A 82 6.20 -0.59 -1.58
N MET A 83 6.28 -0.81 -2.90
CA MET A 83 5.20 -0.47 -3.81
C MET A 83 3.93 -1.29 -3.51
N PRO A 84 2.74 -0.67 -3.45
CA PRO A 84 1.48 -1.36 -3.20
C PRO A 84 1.00 -2.15 -4.44
N LEU A 85 1.18 -3.48 -4.43
CA LEU A 85 0.66 -4.37 -5.47
C LEU A 85 -0.69 -4.97 -5.05
N ILE A 86 -1.71 -4.10 -5.00
CA ILE A 86 -3.05 -4.42 -4.50
C ILE A 86 -3.76 -5.50 -5.34
N ASP A 87 -3.44 -5.59 -6.62
CA ASP A 87 -4.00 -6.58 -7.55
C ASP A 87 -3.54 -8.01 -7.20
N ILE A 88 -2.41 -8.15 -6.51
CA ILE A 88 -1.82 -9.46 -6.16
C ILE A 88 -2.05 -9.79 -4.69
N ALA A 89 -1.86 -8.82 -3.79
CA ALA A 89 -1.84 -9.04 -2.34
C ALA A 89 -3.02 -8.37 -1.60
N GLY A 90 -4.04 -7.91 -2.33
CA GLY A 90 -5.22 -7.27 -1.75
C GLY A 90 -6.14 -8.25 -1.03
N LEU A 91 -6.71 -7.81 0.09
CA LEU A 91 -7.75 -8.51 0.82
C LEU A 91 -9.10 -7.77 0.65
N PRO A 92 -10.19 -8.48 0.33
CA PRO A 92 -11.50 -7.86 0.19
C PRO A 92 -12.16 -7.62 1.56
N PHE A 93 -12.84 -6.49 1.70
CA PHE A 93 -13.65 -6.12 2.86
C PHE A 93 -15.04 -5.69 2.42
N GLY A 94 -16.05 -6.42 2.88
CA GLY A 94 -17.46 -6.07 2.65
C GLY A 94 -17.92 -4.90 3.52
N PRO A 95 -18.87 -4.06 3.06
CA PRO A 95 -19.42 -2.96 3.85
C PRO A 95 -20.32 -3.45 4.99
N GLY A 96 -20.79 -2.52 5.84
CA GLY A 96 -21.81 -2.79 6.87
C GLY A 96 -21.31 -3.46 8.15
N ARG A 97 -20.02 -3.77 8.26
CA ARG A 97 -19.41 -4.30 9.49
C ARG A 97 -18.03 -3.70 9.75
N LYS A 98 -17.56 -3.80 11.00
CA LYS A 98 -16.20 -3.41 11.38
C LYS A 98 -15.23 -4.53 11.08
N HIS A 99 -14.18 -4.24 10.32
CA HIS A 99 -13.06 -5.15 10.09
C HIS A 99 -11.88 -4.77 10.96
N LYS A 100 -11.19 -5.76 11.52
CA LYS A 100 -9.98 -5.57 12.33
C LYS A 100 -8.86 -6.43 11.76
N LEU A 101 -7.82 -5.77 11.26
CA LEU A 101 -6.60 -6.43 10.81
C LEU A 101 -5.52 -6.26 11.87
N CYS A 102 -4.92 -7.37 12.25
CA CYS A 102 -3.76 -7.40 13.13
C CYS A 102 -2.60 -8.02 12.36
N PHE A 103 -1.41 -7.43 12.50
CA PHE A 103 -0.21 -7.92 11.84
C PHE A 103 0.96 -7.89 12.82
N THR A 104 1.92 -8.77 12.60
CA THR A 104 3.19 -8.80 13.31
C THR A 104 4.29 -8.63 12.27
N LYS A 105 5.10 -7.57 12.41
CA LYS A 105 6.21 -7.34 11.50
C LYS A 105 7.31 -8.35 11.80
N ARG A 106 7.73 -9.09 10.77
CA ARG A 106 8.93 -9.94 10.80
C ARG A 106 9.89 -9.44 9.73
N SER A 107 11.11 -9.13 10.12
CA SER A 107 12.19 -8.75 9.21
C SER A 107 13.29 -9.81 9.23
N TYR A 108 13.94 -9.96 8.10
CA TYR A 108 15.14 -10.78 7.95
C TYR A 108 16.17 -9.95 7.17
N SER A 109 17.43 -10.05 7.58
CA SER A 109 18.55 -9.45 6.89
C SER A 109 19.44 -10.57 6.38
N ILE A 110 19.74 -10.56 5.08
CA ILE A 110 20.57 -11.55 4.42
C ILE A 110 21.75 -10.79 3.82
N LEU A 111 22.96 -11.27 4.09
CA LEU A 111 24.18 -10.68 3.54
C LEU A 111 24.21 -10.87 2.02
N SER A 112 24.59 -9.81 1.30
CA SER A 112 24.79 -9.84 -0.15
C SER A 112 26.06 -10.64 -0.51
N SER A 113 26.49 -10.57 -1.78
CA SER A 113 27.69 -11.24 -2.26
C SER A 113 28.90 -10.98 -1.34
N PRO A 114 29.69 -12.01 -0.97
CA PRO A 114 29.73 -13.37 -1.55
C PRO A 114 28.75 -14.39 -0.92
N TYR A 115 28.04 -14.04 0.15
CA TYR A 115 27.24 -14.99 0.94
C TYR A 115 25.92 -15.37 0.28
N SER A 116 25.34 -14.46 -0.50
CA SER A 116 24.13 -14.73 -1.26
C SER A 116 24.09 -13.91 -2.56
N ARG A 117 23.11 -14.20 -3.41
CA ARG A 117 22.80 -13.41 -4.61
C ARG A 117 21.70 -12.36 -4.35
N CYS A 118 21.49 -11.97 -3.10
CA CYS A 118 20.56 -10.90 -2.77
C CYS A 118 21.06 -9.55 -3.30
N THR A 119 20.14 -8.75 -3.83
CA THR A 119 20.36 -7.39 -4.32
C THR A 119 19.24 -6.49 -3.83
N ASP A 120 19.59 -5.26 -3.52
CA ASP A 120 18.68 -4.15 -3.18
C ASP A 120 18.61 -3.10 -4.29
N GLN A 121 19.30 -3.35 -5.42
CA GLN A 121 19.42 -2.41 -6.52
C GLN A 121 18.09 -2.23 -7.25
N VAL A 122 17.65 -0.98 -7.35
CA VAL A 122 16.42 -0.61 -8.06
C VAL A 122 16.76 -0.38 -9.54
N SER A 123 16.24 -1.26 -10.40
CA SER A 123 16.42 -1.14 -11.86
C SER A 123 15.76 0.12 -12.43
N PHE A 124 16.21 0.58 -13.60
CA PHE A 124 15.61 1.73 -14.28
C PHE A 124 14.10 1.54 -14.55
N ALA A 125 13.68 0.34 -14.94
CA ALA A 125 12.27 0.01 -15.15
C ALA A 125 11.45 0.18 -13.86
N MET A 126 11.98 -0.25 -12.72
CA MET A 126 11.33 -0.03 -11.41
C MET A 126 11.25 1.45 -11.05
N GLN A 127 12.32 2.22 -11.27
CA GLN A 127 12.31 3.66 -10.98
C GLN A 127 11.23 4.39 -11.79
N THR A 128 11.11 4.06 -13.08
CA THR A 128 10.06 4.59 -13.95
C THR A 128 8.67 4.22 -13.44
N LEU A 129 8.48 2.95 -13.03
CA LEU A 129 7.21 2.50 -12.45
C LEU A 129 6.87 3.28 -11.17
N PHE A 130 7.82 3.47 -10.27
CA PHE A 130 7.60 4.16 -8.99
C PHE A 130 7.27 5.64 -9.19
N ASN A 131 7.92 6.31 -10.14
CA ASN A 131 7.69 7.73 -10.43
C ASN A 131 6.25 8.02 -10.89
N SER A 132 5.57 7.05 -11.50
CA SER A 132 4.16 7.20 -11.91
C SER A 132 3.19 7.33 -10.73
N SER A 133 3.59 6.92 -9.52
CA SER A 133 2.73 6.80 -8.34
C SER A 133 2.85 7.99 -7.36
N GLY A 134 3.20 9.19 -7.84
CA GLY A 134 3.30 10.40 -7.02
C GLY A 134 4.63 10.60 -6.30
N ASN A 135 5.75 10.20 -6.92
CA ASN A 135 7.14 10.30 -6.42
C ASN A 135 7.42 9.68 -5.02
N PRO A 136 6.92 8.46 -4.72
CA PRO A 136 7.31 7.72 -3.52
C PRO A 136 8.76 7.23 -3.61
N ASP A 137 9.41 7.11 -2.44
CA ASP A 137 10.77 6.56 -2.30
C ASP A 137 10.71 5.04 -2.06
N TYR A 138 10.19 4.32 -3.06
CA TYR A 138 10.07 2.86 -3.00
C TYR A 138 11.41 2.16 -3.29
N GLY A 139 11.68 1.11 -2.52
CA GLY A 139 12.85 0.25 -2.69
C GLY A 139 12.57 -0.98 -3.53
N TYR A 140 13.62 -1.77 -3.73
CA TYR A 140 13.52 -3.06 -4.42
C TYR A 140 12.59 -4.02 -3.68
N SER A 141 11.72 -4.70 -4.43
CA SER A 141 10.92 -5.82 -3.95
C SER A 141 10.93 -6.94 -4.98
N LYS A 142 11.11 -8.18 -4.51
CA LYS A 142 11.05 -9.38 -5.36
C LYS A 142 9.72 -9.45 -6.13
N LEU A 143 8.61 -9.11 -5.47
CA LEU A 143 7.30 -9.17 -6.09
C LEU A 143 7.21 -8.18 -7.26
N THR A 144 7.64 -6.93 -7.05
CA THR A 144 7.70 -5.92 -8.10
C THR A 144 8.60 -6.34 -9.27
N CYS A 145 9.75 -6.97 -8.98
CA CYS A 145 10.66 -7.48 -10.01
C CYS A 145 9.98 -8.52 -10.92
N VAL A 146 9.30 -9.50 -10.31
CA VAL A 146 8.58 -10.54 -11.04
C VAL A 146 7.42 -9.95 -11.83
N THR A 147 6.63 -9.05 -11.23
CA THR A 147 5.51 -8.41 -11.92
C THR A 147 5.97 -7.60 -13.14
N LEU A 148 7.05 -6.83 -13.01
CA LEU A 148 7.63 -6.10 -14.14
C LEU A 148 8.13 -7.02 -15.26
N CYS A 149 8.79 -8.12 -14.89
CA CYS A 149 9.23 -9.12 -15.87
C CYS A 149 8.05 -9.67 -16.67
N MET A 150 6.95 -10.02 -16.00
CA MET A 150 5.75 -10.52 -16.67
C MET A 150 5.13 -9.47 -17.60
N GLN A 151 5.18 -8.18 -17.25
CA GLN A 151 4.68 -7.09 -18.09
C GLN A 151 5.55 -6.81 -19.33
N THR A 152 6.86 -7.10 -19.28
CA THR A 152 7.76 -6.87 -20.42
C THR A 152 7.67 -7.93 -21.52
N TYR A 153 7.17 -9.13 -21.21
CA TYR A 153 7.12 -10.27 -22.14
C TYR A 153 5.69 -10.67 -22.57
N THR A 154 4.72 -9.78 -22.37
CA THR A 154 3.36 -9.83 -22.93
C THR A 154 3.20 -8.79 -24.02
#